data_AF-A0A945PAF2-F1
#
_entry.id   AF-A0A945PAF2-F1
#
_cell.length_a   1.000
_cell.length_b   1.000
_cell.length_c   1.000
_cell.angle_alpha   90.00
_cell.angle_beta   90.00
_cell.angle_gamma   90.00
#
_symmetry.space_group_name_H-M   'P 1'
#
loop_
_entity.id
_entity.type
_entity.pdbx_description
1 polymer ?
#
loop_
_entity_poly.entity_id
_entity_poly.type
_entity_poly.pdbx_seq_one_letter_code
_entity_poly.pdbx_strand_id
1 'polypeptide(L)'
;MSHPQLPPNPPIRRVVTGHDADRKAVVTIDDYATNHKWSPKGGNVSTLIWYADEMPMEIWSDEDYGARIVDRQPVPRGTRICMIDFHPGNPGMMHRTDTLDYVVCLAGEIDMELDDGAITHMKAGDMMVQQATNHSWINRGTQTARLGFVMTDSKAQPGPGDISAPPSAPHDSVGEPPETPIRRIVTTHNAAGRAIVGMDGPATNHKWSPRGMISTLIWSTDECPAEIWTDEDYGARKIGTQPPKNGSRFAINDTPPGAPGRMHRTDTLDVIFVVSGEIDMELDDGAEVHLNTGDVMIQQGTNHSWWNRGTENARLVIILMDAKPGELPITA
;
A
#
# COMPACT_ATOMS: atom_id res chain seq x y z
N MET A 1 -4.69 -3.21 -35.94
CA MET A 1 -3.25 -2.90 -35.86
C MET A 1 -2.90 -2.85 -34.39
N SER A 2 -2.02 -3.74 -33.90
CA SER A 2 -1.56 -3.69 -32.51
C SER A 2 -0.72 -2.42 -32.33
N HIS A 3 -1.20 -1.48 -31.51
CA HIS A 3 -0.34 -0.41 -31.03
C HIS A 3 0.87 -1.06 -30.34
N PRO A 4 2.11 -0.61 -30.58
CA PRO A 4 3.25 -1.09 -29.82
C PRO A 4 2.96 -0.84 -28.34
N GLN A 5 3.10 -1.89 -27.53
CA GLN A 5 2.92 -1.84 -26.08
C GLN A 5 4.10 -1.04 -25.49
N LEU A 6 3.96 0.28 -25.47
CA LEU A 6 4.94 1.15 -24.85
C LEU A 6 4.94 0.91 -23.32
N PRO A 7 6.11 0.97 -22.67
CA PRO A 7 6.19 0.86 -21.23
C PRO A 7 5.40 2.00 -20.55
N PRO A 8 5.03 1.83 -19.28
CA PRO A 8 4.49 2.90 -18.43
C PRO A 8 5.26 4.21 -18.61
N ASN A 9 4.54 5.32 -18.72
CA ASN A 9 5.12 6.67 -18.78
C ASN A 9 4.41 7.58 -17.75
N PRO A 10 5.12 8.10 -16.73
CA PRO A 10 6.55 7.88 -16.46
C PRO A 10 6.87 6.42 -16.13
N PRO A 11 8.10 5.93 -16.38
CA PRO A 11 8.50 4.59 -15.94
C PRO A 11 8.45 4.51 -14.41
N ILE A 12 8.32 3.30 -13.87
CA ILE A 12 8.20 3.07 -12.43
C ILE A 12 9.57 2.68 -11.90
N ARG A 13 10.27 3.57 -11.20
CA ARG A 13 11.51 3.23 -10.49
C ARG A 13 11.16 2.44 -9.23
N ARG A 14 11.76 1.27 -9.10
CA ARG A 14 11.58 0.35 -7.98
C ARG A 14 12.92 0.09 -7.32
N VAL A 15 13.01 0.47 -6.05
CA VAL A 15 14.16 0.18 -5.20
C VAL A 15 13.83 -1.01 -4.31
N VAL A 16 14.74 -1.95 -4.18
CA VAL A 16 14.61 -3.10 -3.28
C VAL A 16 15.82 -3.13 -2.37
N THR A 17 15.58 -3.30 -1.08
CA THR A 17 16.64 -3.57 -0.10
C THR A 17 16.51 -4.99 0.41
N GLY A 18 17.63 -5.55 0.86
CA GLY A 18 17.73 -6.88 1.44
C GLY A 18 18.99 -6.98 2.28
N HIS A 19 19.51 -8.21 2.43
CA HIS A 19 20.73 -8.45 3.17
C HIS A 19 21.76 -9.16 2.30
N ASP A 20 23.03 -8.84 2.48
CA ASP A 20 24.13 -9.57 1.87
C ASP A 20 24.44 -10.89 2.61
N ALA A 21 25.49 -11.60 2.17
CA ALA A 21 25.90 -12.87 2.76
C ALA A 21 26.33 -12.76 4.24
N ASP A 22 26.72 -11.56 4.70
CA ASP A 22 27.12 -11.26 6.07
C ASP A 22 25.94 -10.73 6.93
N ARG A 23 24.70 -10.80 6.39
CA ARG A 23 23.47 -10.25 6.99
C ARG A 23 23.49 -8.73 7.18
N LYS A 24 24.28 -8.01 6.40
CA LYS A 24 24.32 -6.55 6.40
C LYS A 24 23.28 -6.00 5.43
N ALA A 25 22.63 -4.90 5.81
CA ALA A 25 21.62 -4.27 4.97
C ALA A 25 22.25 -3.71 3.68
N VAL A 26 21.63 -3.97 2.53
CA VAL A 26 22.10 -3.49 1.22
C VAL A 26 20.93 -3.14 0.30
N VAL A 27 21.17 -2.27 -0.67
CA VAL A 27 20.29 -2.09 -1.83
C VAL A 27 20.58 -3.21 -2.83
N THR A 28 19.60 -4.07 -3.08
CA THR A 28 19.74 -5.20 -4.00
C THR A 28 19.30 -4.82 -5.42
N ILE A 29 18.34 -3.89 -5.55
CA ILE A 29 17.85 -3.38 -6.83
C ILE A 29 17.61 -1.88 -6.72
N ASP A 30 18.06 -1.11 -7.69
CA ASP A 30 17.65 0.27 -7.94
C ASP A 30 17.54 0.46 -9.46
N ASP A 31 16.38 0.13 -10.00
CA ASP A 31 16.12 0.12 -11.44
C ASP A 31 14.61 0.31 -11.72
N TYR A 32 14.24 0.40 -12.98
CA TYR A 32 12.85 0.47 -13.40
C TYR A 32 12.19 -0.91 -13.39
N ALA A 33 10.97 -1.00 -12.85
CA ALA A 33 10.19 -2.23 -12.89
C ALA A 33 9.85 -2.60 -14.34
N THR A 34 10.09 -3.86 -14.72
CA THR A 34 9.95 -4.34 -16.11
C THR A 34 8.81 -5.35 -16.31
N ASN A 35 8.22 -5.86 -15.22
CA ASN A 35 7.20 -6.89 -15.26
C ASN A 35 5.80 -6.31 -15.54
N HIS A 36 5.60 -5.91 -16.80
CA HIS A 36 4.38 -5.28 -17.28
C HIS A 36 3.43 -6.30 -17.93
N LYS A 37 2.14 -6.20 -17.61
CA LYS A 37 1.05 -6.98 -18.18
C LYS A 37 -0.01 -6.04 -18.74
N TRP A 38 -0.08 -5.96 -20.07
CA TRP A 38 -1.09 -5.19 -20.79
C TRP A 38 -2.42 -5.94 -20.85
N SER A 39 -3.51 -5.22 -20.60
CA SER A 39 -4.85 -5.77 -20.78
C SER A 39 -5.08 -6.14 -22.25
N PRO A 40 -5.58 -7.35 -22.54
CA PRO A 40 -5.94 -7.73 -23.91
C PRO A 40 -7.03 -6.84 -24.52
N LYS A 41 -7.86 -6.20 -23.68
CA LYS A 41 -8.91 -5.26 -24.11
C LYS A 41 -8.39 -3.84 -24.30
N GLY A 42 -7.10 -3.59 -24.07
CA GLY A 42 -6.52 -2.25 -24.01
C GLY A 42 -6.96 -1.49 -22.75
N GLY A 43 -6.49 -0.25 -22.61
CA GLY A 43 -6.94 0.68 -21.56
C GLY A 43 -6.16 0.62 -20.24
N ASN A 44 -5.42 -0.45 -19.95
CA ASN A 44 -4.65 -0.54 -18.72
C ASN A 44 -3.40 -1.43 -18.79
N VAL A 45 -2.38 -1.05 -18.01
CA VAL A 45 -1.10 -1.75 -17.85
C VAL A 45 -0.85 -2.01 -16.37
N SER A 46 -0.79 -3.28 -15.98
CA SER A 46 -0.42 -3.67 -14.61
C SER A 46 1.07 -3.98 -14.57
N THR A 47 1.81 -3.31 -13.70
CA THR A 47 3.23 -3.57 -13.43
C THR A 47 3.37 -4.23 -12.07
N LEU A 48 3.91 -5.45 -12.02
CA LEU A 48 4.21 -6.11 -10.75
C LEU A 48 5.40 -5.41 -10.10
N ILE A 49 5.25 -5.05 -8.82
CA ILE A 49 6.32 -4.44 -8.02
C ILE A 49 6.92 -5.49 -7.09
N TRP A 50 6.07 -6.29 -6.44
CA TRP A 50 6.49 -7.37 -5.56
C TRP A 50 5.36 -8.39 -5.37
N TYR A 51 5.71 -9.56 -4.84
CA TYR A 51 4.77 -10.64 -4.56
C TYR A 51 5.23 -11.44 -3.34
N ALA A 52 4.31 -12.07 -2.63
CA ALA A 52 4.64 -13.07 -1.60
C ALA A 52 3.59 -14.19 -1.61
N ASP A 53 4.05 -15.42 -1.37
CA ASP A 53 3.20 -16.61 -1.37
C ASP A 53 2.49 -16.84 -0.03
N GLU A 54 2.92 -16.16 1.03
CA GLU A 54 2.44 -16.41 2.38
C GLU A 54 2.60 -15.18 3.30
N MET A 55 1.99 -15.30 4.47
CA MET A 55 2.14 -14.42 5.62
C MET A 55 2.44 -15.32 6.84
N PRO A 56 3.43 -15.00 7.71
CA PRO A 56 4.42 -13.93 7.57
C PRO A 56 5.29 -14.13 6.33
N MET A 57 5.68 -13.02 5.71
CA MET A 57 6.44 -13.03 4.45
C MET A 57 7.86 -13.57 4.61
N GLU A 58 8.34 -14.27 3.57
CA GLU A 58 9.76 -14.53 3.39
C GLU A 58 10.47 -13.26 2.91
N ILE A 59 11.46 -12.79 3.67
CA ILE A 59 12.24 -11.57 3.36
C ILE A 59 13.75 -11.82 3.35
N TRP A 60 14.19 -13.06 3.60
CA TRP A 60 15.60 -13.47 3.68
C TRP A 60 16.10 -14.18 2.43
N SER A 61 15.30 -14.16 1.36
CA SER A 61 15.65 -14.70 0.04
C SER A 61 16.34 -13.64 -0.81
N ASP A 62 17.22 -14.10 -1.72
CA ASP A 62 17.89 -13.32 -2.76
C ASP A 62 17.07 -13.20 -4.07
N GLU A 63 15.90 -13.84 -4.13
CA GLU A 63 15.06 -13.83 -5.32
C GLU A 63 14.27 -12.50 -5.45
N ASP A 64 14.25 -11.94 -6.66
CA ASP A 64 13.36 -10.83 -7.00
C ASP A 64 11.92 -11.33 -7.23
N TYR A 65 11.08 -11.27 -6.19
CA TYR A 65 9.69 -11.70 -6.29
C TYR A 65 8.85 -10.82 -7.22
N GLY A 66 9.29 -9.61 -7.55
CA GLY A 66 8.63 -8.75 -8.54
C GLY A 66 8.89 -9.15 -9.99
N ALA A 67 9.82 -10.06 -10.26
CA ALA A 67 10.06 -10.63 -11.59
C ALA A 67 9.19 -11.88 -11.88
N ARG A 68 8.43 -12.38 -10.89
CA ARG A 68 7.61 -13.60 -11.03
C ARG A 68 6.43 -13.43 -11.99
N ILE A 69 6.04 -14.53 -12.62
CA ILE A 69 4.79 -14.61 -13.38
C ILE A 69 3.69 -15.02 -12.41
N VAL A 70 2.73 -14.13 -12.19
CA VAL A 70 1.66 -14.31 -11.21
C VAL A 70 0.28 -14.07 -11.81
N ASP A 71 -0.72 -14.62 -11.15
CA ASP A 71 -2.12 -14.38 -11.48
C ASP A 71 -2.60 -12.99 -11.01
N ARG A 72 -3.87 -12.69 -11.28
CA ARG A 72 -4.49 -11.41 -10.92
C ARG A 72 -4.56 -11.22 -9.41
N GLN A 73 -4.88 -12.28 -8.69
CA GLN A 73 -5.02 -12.29 -7.23
C GLN A 73 -3.83 -13.03 -6.61
N PRO A 74 -3.43 -12.70 -5.37
CA PRO A 74 -2.49 -13.52 -4.64
C PRO A 74 -3.06 -14.93 -4.39
N VAL A 75 -2.16 -15.87 -4.11
CA VAL A 75 -2.52 -17.19 -3.55
C VAL A 75 -3.06 -17.03 -2.12
N PRO A 76 -3.72 -18.07 -1.54
CA PRO A 76 -4.15 -18.02 -0.15
C PRO A 76 -3.00 -17.65 0.81
N ARG A 77 -3.26 -16.75 1.74
CA ARG A 77 -2.29 -16.07 2.63
C ARG A 77 -1.22 -15.22 1.92
N GLY A 78 -1.22 -15.15 0.61
CA GLY A 78 -0.26 -14.39 -0.18
C GLY A 78 -0.57 -12.90 -0.25
N THR A 79 0.30 -12.17 -0.92
CA THR A 79 0.15 -10.74 -1.17
C THR A 79 0.68 -10.39 -2.55
N ARG A 80 -0.03 -9.52 -3.25
CA ARG A 80 0.36 -9.01 -4.57
C ARG A 80 0.47 -7.50 -4.54
N ILE A 81 1.63 -6.97 -4.92
CA ILE A 81 1.90 -5.52 -4.93
C ILE A 81 2.13 -5.10 -6.38
N CYS A 82 1.30 -4.20 -6.88
CA CYS A 82 1.41 -3.73 -8.26
C CYS A 82 1.05 -2.25 -8.41
N MET A 83 1.56 -1.62 -9.45
CA MET A 83 1.02 -0.35 -9.94
C MET A 83 0.25 -0.60 -11.22
N ILE A 84 -0.91 0.04 -11.37
CA ILE A 84 -1.73 -0.05 -12.57
C ILE A 84 -1.90 1.34 -13.17
N ASP A 85 -1.51 1.48 -14.43
CA ASP A 85 -1.84 2.63 -15.27
C ASP A 85 -3.17 2.37 -15.95
N PHE A 86 -4.15 3.21 -15.65
CA PHE A 86 -5.43 3.26 -16.33
C PHE A 86 -5.40 4.42 -17.33
N HIS A 87 -5.36 4.10 -18.62
CA HIS A 87 -5.32 5.09 -19.68
C HIS A 87 -6.70 5.71 -19.96
N PRO A 88 -6.76 6.92 -20.52
CA PRO A 88 -7.99 7.54 -20.98
C PRO A 88 -8.81 6.60 -21.86
N GLY A 89 -10.13 6.56 -21.65
CA GLY A 89 -11.02 5.69 -22.40
C GLY A 89 -11.02 4.23 -21.96
N ASN A 90 -10.33 3.88 -20.87
CA ASN A 90 -10.54 2.61 -20.17
C ASN A 90 -12.03 2.49 -19.77
N PRO A 91 -12.80 1.54 -20.34
CA PRO A 91 -14.23 1.43 -20.06
C PRO A 91 -14.52 0.81 -18.68
N GLY A 92 -13.48 0.34 -17.98
CA GLY A 92 -13.60 -0.47 -16.78
C GLY A 92 -14.16 -1.86 -17.07
N MET A 93 -14.17 -2.67 -16.01
CA MET A 93 -14.75 -4.00 -16.00
C MET A 93 -15.20 -4.28 -14.58
N MET A 94 -16.50 -4.47 -14.38
CA MET A 94 -17.02 -4.89 -13.09
C MET A 94 -16.45 -6.27 -12.74
N HIS A 95 -15.77 -6.36 -11.62
CA HIS A 95 -15.16 -7.58 -11.13
C HIS A 95 -14.97 -7.54 -9.62
N ARG A 96 -14.70 -8.72 -9.04
CA ARG A 96 -14.41 -8.89 -7.63
C ARG A 96 -13.17 -9.78 -7.48
N THR A 97 -12.43 -9.53 -6.41
CA THR A 97 -11.35 -10.38 -5.91
C THR A 97 -11.65 -10.75 -4.46
N ASP A 98 -11.17 -11.90 -4.00
CA ASP A 98 -11.29 -12.34 -2.61
C ASP A 98 -10.16 -11.73 -1.77
N THR A 99 -9.96 -10.42 -1.91
CA THR A 99 -8.84 -9.70 -1.31
C THR A 99 -9.29 -8.48 -0.52
N LEU A 100 -8.50 -8.14 0.49
CA LEU A 100 -8.44 -6.80 1.04
C LEU A 100 -7.37 -6.03 0.25
N ASP A 101 -7.77 -4.95 -0.41
CA ASP A 101 -6.85 -4.11 -1.19
C ASP A 101 -6.60 -2.77 -0.49
N TYR A 102 -5.33 -2.42 -0.32
CA TYR A 102 -4.92 -1.05 -0.06
C TYR A 102 -4.62 -0.38 -1.39
N VAL A 103 -5.36 0.67 -1.70
CA VAL A 103 -5.31 1.40 -2.97
C VAL A 103 -4.87 2.83 -2.72
N VAL A 104 -3.88 3.27 -3.50
CA VAL A 104 -3.32 4.63 -3.45
C VAL A 104 -3.46 5.23 -4.85
N CYS A 105 -4.16 6.36 -4.98
CA CYS A 105 -4.12 7.12 -6.24
C CYS A 105 -2.81 7.94 -6.26
N LEU A 106 -1.85 7.53 -7.09
CA LEU A 106 -0.52 8.13 -7.14
C LEU A 106 -0.45 9.29 -8.14
N ALA A 107 -1.21 9.22 -9.23
CA ALA A 107 -1.28 10.28 -10.23
C ALA A 107 -2.61 10.26 -10.98
N GLY A 108 -3.03 11.42 -11.50
CA GLY A 108 -4.26 11.57 -12.25
C GLY A 108 -5.52 11.44 -11.40
N GLU A 109 -6.63 11.11 -12.05
CA GLU A 109 -7.95 10.96 -11.44
C GLU A 109 -8.66 9.74 -12.05
N ILE A 110 -9.42 9.02 -11.24
CA ILE A 110 -10.13 7.81 -11.65
C ILE A 110 -11.45 7.69 -10.88
N ASP A 111 -12.41 7.00 -11.48
CA ASP A 111 -13.65 6.64 -10.80
C ASP A 111 -13.65 5.15 -10.44
N MET A 112 -14.10 4.83 -9.23
CA MET A 112 -14.44 3.49 -8.78
C MET A 112 -15.96 3.36 -8.72
N GLU A 113 -16.52 2.47 -9.54
CA GLU A 113 -17.95 2.18 -9.57
C GLU A 113 -18.24 0.84 -8.89
N LEU A 114 -19.23 0.79 -7.99
CA LEU A 114 -19.70 -0.42 -7.34
C LEU A 114 -20.93 -1.00 -8.04
N ASP A 115 -21.31 -2.24 -7.70
CA ASP A 115 -22.48 -2.91 -8.28
C ASP A 115 -23.84 -2.35 -7.82
N ASP A 116 -23.82 -1.38 -6.90
CA ASP A 116 -24.95 -0.51 -6.58
C ASP A 116 -25.10 0.73 -7.45
N GLY A 117 -24.14 0.96 -8.34
CA GLY A 117 -24.06 2.15 -9.17
C GLY A 117 -23.47 3.35 -8.42
N ALA A 118 -23.05 3.20 -7.16
CA ALA A 118 -22.28 4.24 -6.49
C ALA A 118 -20.96 4.44 -7.22
N ILE A 119 -20.61 5.70 -7.47
CA ILE A 119 -19.38 6.10 -8.12
C ILE A 119 -18.58 6.95 -7.12
N THR A 120 -17.38 6.51 -6.81
CA THR A 120 -16.41 7.27 -6.01
C THR A 120 -15.33 7.81 -6.93
N HIS A 121 -15.25 9.13 -7.04
CA HIS A 121 -14.18 9.81 -7.74
C HIS A 121 -12.95 9.92 -6.83
N MET A 122 -11.79 9.44 -7.30
CA MET A 122 -10.50 9.50 -6.61
C MET A 122 -9.52 10.33 -7.43
N LYS A 123 -8.67 11.09 -6.74
CA LYS A 123 -7.56 11.85 -7.33
C LYS A 123 -6.25 11.56 -6.63
N ALA A 124 -5.13 11.98 -7.23
CA ALA A 124 -3.80 11.82 -6.64
C ALA A 124 -3.77 12.25 -5.15
N GLY A 125 -3.28 11.36 -4.29
CA GLY A 125 -3.26 11.50 -2.84
C GLY A 125 -4.45 10.89 -2.09
N ASP A 126 -5.51 10.43 -2.79
CA ASP A 126 -6.63 9.71 -2.17
C ASP A 126 -6.26 8.25 -1.87
N MET A 127 -6.74 7.74 -0.74
CA MET A 127 -6.51 6.38 -0.27
C MET A 127 -7.83 5.60 -0.18
N MET A 128 -7.81 4.32 -0.55
CA MET A 128 -8.95 3.44 -0.39
C MET A 128 -8.55 2.10 0.24
N VAL A 129 -9.40 1.61 1.13
CA VAL A 129 -9.41 0.24 1.64
C VAL A 129 -10.58 -0.45 1.00
N GLN A 130 -10.31 -1.44 0.15
CA GLN A 130 -11.33 -2.14 -0.60
C GLN A 130 -11.53 -3.55 -0.05
N GLN A 131 -12.68 -3.81 0.58
CA GLN A 131 -12.96 -5.08 1.27
C GLN A 131 -13.70 -6.07 0.37
N ALA A 132 -12.99 -6.70 -0.57
CA ALA A 132 -13.53 -7.69 -1.50
C ALA A 132 -14.87 -7.27 -2.17
N THR A 133 -15.05 -5.98 -2.45
CA THR A 133 -16.26 -5.46 -3.08
C THR A 133 -16.23 -5.68 -4.59
N ASN A 134 -17.39 -5.94 -5.19
CA ASN A 134 -17.51 -5.97 -6.65
C ASN A 134 -17.43 -4.52 -7.19
N HIS A 135 -16.47 -4.26 -8.07
CA HIS A 135 -16.10 -2.91 -8.46
C HIS A 135 -15.58 -2.81 -9.90
N SER A 136 -15.57 -1.60 -10.45
CA SER A 136 -15.02 -1.26 -11.76
C SER A 136 -14.22 0.04 -11.67
N TRP A 137 -12.93 -0.03 -12.04
CA TRP A 137 -12.07 1.15 -12.17
C TRP A 137 -12.18 1.73 -13.57
N ILE A 138 -12.59 2.98 -13.68
CA ILE A 138 -12.92 3.65 -14.94
C ILE A 138 -12.17 4.97 -15.01
N ASN A 139 -11.37 5.16 -16.06
CA ASN A 139 -10.74 6.45 -16.30
C ASN A 139 -11.58 7.24 -17.31
N ARG A 140 -12.42 8.15 -16.77
CA ARG A 140 -13.26 9.08 -17.55
C ARG A 140 -12.53 10.37 -17.93
N GLY A 141 -11.29 10.54 -17.49
CA GLY A 141 -10.46 11.71 -17.73
C GLY A 141 -9.68 11.66 -19.04
N THR A 142 -8.81 12.66 -19.24
CA THR A 142 -7.97 12.82 -20.44
C THR A 142 -6.51 12.47 -20.22
N GLN A 143 -6.12 12.17 -18.97
CA GLN A 143 -4.76 11.78 -18.59
C GLN A 143 -4.76 10.37 -17.99
N THR A 144 -3.64 9.67 -18.06
CA THR A 144 -3.47 8.38 -17.38
C THR A 144 -3.59 8.58 -15.87
N ALA A 145 -4.36 7.72 -15.20
CA ALA A 145 -4.38 7.61 -13.76
C ALA A 145 -3.50 6.43 -13.34
N ARG A 146 -2.60 6.64 -12.37
CA ARG A 146 -1.73 5.59 -11.82
C ARG A 146 -2.16 5.28 -10.40
N LEU A 147 -2.48 4.02 -10.13
CA LEU A 147 -2.84 3.55 -8.80
C LEU A 147 -1.84 2.49 -8.32
N GLY A 148 -1.42 2.60 -7.06
CA GLY A 148 -0.71 1.53 -6.35
C GLY A 148 -1.72 0.62 -5.64
N PHE A 149 -1.54 -0.69 -5.74
CA PHE A 149 -2.36 -1.70 -5.08
C PHE A 149 -1.45 -2.62 -4.26
N VAL A 150 -1.80 -2.81 -2.98
CA VAL A 150 -1.32 -3.91 -2.14
C VAL A 150 -2.52 -4.79 -1.82
N MET A 151 -2.59 -5.95 -2.46
CA MET A 151 -3.70 -6.89 -2.37
C MET A 151 -3.32 -8.03 -1.45
N THR A 152 -4.12 -8.27 -0.43
CA THR A 152 -3.90 -9.33 0.57
C THR A 152 -5.07 -10.30 0.57
N ASP A 153 -4.81 -11.58 0.80
CA ASP A 153 -5.88 -12.56 0.93
C ASP A 153 -6.89 -12.15 2.02
N SER A 154 -8.17 -12.41 1.80
CA SER A 154 -9.24 -12.08 2.76
C SER A 154 -10.08 -13.31 3.09
N LYS A 155 -10.71 -13.31 4.26
CA LYS A 155 -11.61 -14.40 4.62
C LYS A 155 -12.77 -14.46 3.63
N ALA A 156 -13.16 -15.68 3.27
CA ALA A 156 -14.33 -15.92 2.45
C ALA A 156 -15.58 -15.31 3.11
N GLN A 157 -16.53 -14.88 2.28
CA GLN A 157 -17.82 -14.38 2.75
C GLN A 157 -18.48 -15.41 3.67
N PRO A 158 -18.82 -15.04 4.92
CA PRO A 158 -19.44 -15.97 5.84
C PRO A 158 -20.90 -16.21 5.43
N GLY A 159 -21.51 -17.27 5.98
CA GLY A 159 -22.93 -17.54 5.78
C GLY A 159 -23.82 -16.42 6.36
N PRO A 160 -25.13 -16.40 6.04
CA PRO A 160 -26.05 -15.43 6.61
C PRO A 160 -26.04 -15.47 8.16
N GLY A 161 -25.74 -14.34 8.80
CA GLY A 161 -25.78 -14.19 10.27
C GLY A 161 -24.43 -14.30 11.01
N ASP A 162 -23.33 -14.58 10.29
CA ASP A 162 -22.00 -14.86 10.86
C ASP A 162 -21.07 -13.61 10.84
N ILE A 163 -21.60 -12.41 11.09
CA ILE A 163 -20.77 -11.20 11.23
C ILE A 163 -20.08 -11.22 12.60
N SER A 164 -18.76 -11.05 12.60
CA SER A 164 -17.98 -11.02 13.83
C SER A 164 -18.09 -9.65 14.52
N ALA A 165 -18.31 -9.66 15.84
CA ALA A 165 -18.30 -8.44 16.64
C ALA A 165 -16.88 -7.84 16.69
N PRO A 166 -16.74 -6.50 16.75
CA PRO A 166 -15.45 -5.83 16.73
C PRO A 166 -14.55 -6.30 17.91
N PRO A 167 -13.35 -6.84 17.66
CA PRO A 167 -12.44 -7.28 18.71
C PRO A 167 -11.75 -6.17 19.53
N SER A 168 -11.73 -4.91 19.07
CA SER A 168 -10.83 -3.90 19.67
C SER A 168 -11.52 -2.79 20.49
N ALA A 169 -10.76 -2.29 21.48
CA ALA A 169 -11.11 -1.15 22.31
C ALA A 169 -10.92 0.18 21.54
N PRO A 170 -11.68 1.24 21.89
CA PRO A 170 -11.68 2.51 21.17
C PRO A 170 -10.31 3.20 21.14
N HIS A 171 -10.22 4.05 20.13
CA HIS A 171 -9.07 4.81 19.69
C HIS A 171 -8.41 5.73 20.74
N ASP A 172 -7.06 5.72 20.84
CA ASP A 172 -6.25 6.70 21.60
C ASP A 172 -5.77 7.95 20.79
N SER A 173 -6.45 8.43 19.73
CA SER A 173 -5.98 9.58 18.91
C SER A 173 -6.30 10.90 19.57
N VAL A 174 -5.27 11.75 19.63
CA VAL A 174 -5.27 12.99 20.41
C VAL A 174 -4.48 14.10 19.69
N GLY A 175 -4.54 14.13 18.36
CA GLY A 175 -3.81 15.12 17.54
C GLY A 175 -4.75 15.95 16.67
N GLU A 176 -4.39 17.22 16.47
CA GLU A 176 -4.98 18.05 15.41
C GLU A 176 -4.72 17.38 14.03
N PRO A 177 -5.66 17.50 13.08
CA PRO A 177 -5.48 16.97 11.73
C PRO A 177 -4.28 17.65 11.03
N PRO A 178 -3.59 16.96 10.10
CA PRO A 178 -2.58 17.59 9.27
C PRO A 178 -3.20 18.71 8.43
N GLU A 179 -2.40 19.73 8.07
CA GLU A 179 -2.87 20.89 7.29
C GLU A 179 -3.58 20.48 6.00
N THR A 180 -3.11 19.41 5.36
CA THR A 180 -3.77 18.76 4.24
C THR A 180 -4.33 17.41 4.70
N PRO A 181 -5.64 17.33 4.99
CA PRO A 181 -6.28 16.09 5.41
C PRO A 181 -6.07 14.98 4.38
N ILE A 182 -5.85 13.76 4.87
CA ILE A 182 -5.75 12.58 4.04
C ILE A 182 -7.15 12.01 3.87
N ARG A 183 -7.65 11.93 2.63
CA ARG A 183 -8.95 11.30 2.36
C ARG A 183 -8.79 9.78 2.39
N ARG A 184 -9.61 9.12 3.20
CA ARG A 184 -9.74 7.67 3.32
C ARG A 184 -11.14 7.26 2.89
N ILE A 185 -11.18 6.34 1.95
CA ILE A 185 -12.40 5.67 1.51
C ILE A 185 -12.33 4.21 1.98
N VAL A 186 -13.42 3.67 2.49
CA VAL A 186 -13.55 2.25 2.84
C VAL A 186 -14.78 1.70 2.12
N THR A 187 -14.58 0.70 1.27
CA THR A 187 -15.70 -0.06 0.70
C THR A 187 -16.01 -1.25 1.58
N THR A 188 -17.28 -1.62 1.65
CA THR A 188 -17.76 -2.76 2.44
C THR A 188 -19.03 -3.33 1.82
N HIS A 189 -19.73 -4.20 2.53
CA HIS A 189 -21.01 -4.77 2.11
C HIS A 189 -22.13 -4.32 3.04
N ASN A 190 -23.30 -4.02 2.50
CA ASN A 190 -24.49 -3.77 3.31
C ASN A 190 -25.09 -5.09 3.83
N ALA A 191 -26.16 -5.01 4.64
CA ALA A 191 -26.83 -6.19 5.21
C ALA A 191 -27.37 -7.20 4.18
N ALA A 192 -27.53 -6.81 2.91
CA ALA A 192 -27.92 -7.70 1.82
C ALA A 192 -26.71 -8.31 1.08
N GLY A 193 -25.48 -8.04 1.52
CA GLY A 193 -24.25 -8.48 0.87
C GLY A 193 -23.89 -7.69 -0.40
N ARG A 194 -24.53 -6.55 -0.66
CA ARG A 194 -24.21 -5.69 -1.82
C ARG A 194 -23.06 -4.76 -1.48
N ALA A 195 -22.15 -4.56 -2.42
CA ALA A 195 -21.03 -3.64 -2.24
C ALA A 195 -21.52 -2.19 -2.08
N ILE A 196 -20.95 -1.47 -1.13
CA ILE A 196 -21.22 -0.06 -0.84
C ILE A 196 -19.93 0.67 -0.45
N VAL A 197 -19.97 2.01 -0.48
CA VAL A 197 -18.99 2.84 0.23
C VAL A 197 -19.45 2.96 1.68
N GLY A 198 -18.70 2.34 2.60
CA GLY A 198 -18.99 2.38 4.03
C GLY A 198 -18.48 3.66 4.70
N MET A 199 -17.34 4.18 4.26
CA MET A 199 -16.74 5.42 4.75
C MET A 199 -16.13 6.21 3.59
N ASP A 200 -16.27 7.53 3.62
CA ASP A 200 -15.56 8.47 2.76
C ASP A 200 -15.39 9.79 3.51
N GLY A 201 -14.15 10.14 3.82
CA GLY A 201 -13.84 11.35 4.57
C GLY A 201 -12.37 11.42 4.99
N PRO A 202 -12.00 12.38 5.84
CA PRO A 202 -10.65 12.46 6.35
C PRO A 202 -10.32 11.24 7.25
N ALA A 203 -9.13 10.67 7.10
CA ALA A 203 -8.54 9.80 8.11
C ALA A 203 -8.21 10.67 9.33
N THR A 204 -8.67 10.26 10.52
CA THR A 204 -8.57 11.04 11.76
C THR A 204 -7.59 10.45 12.78
N ASN A 205 -7.05 9.26 12.51
CA ASN A 205 -6.13 8.56 13.39
C ASN A 205 -4.70 9.05 13.21
N HIS A 206 -4.32 10.12 13.92
CA HIS A 206 -2.99 10.73 13.82
C HIS A 206 -2.16 10.56 15.08
N LYS A 207 -0.84 10.41 14.89
CA LYS A 207 0.17 10.48 15.95
C LYS A 207 1.31 11.41 15.55
N TRP A 208 1.59 12.38 16.42
CA TRP A 208 2.69 13.33 16.24
C TRP A 208 3.94 12.86 16.98
N SER A 209 5.09 12.97 16.34
CA SER A 209 6.38 12.83 17.00
C SER A 209 6.83 14.18 17.59
N PRO A 210 7.69 14.19 18.62
CA PRO A 210 8.31 15.42 19.13
C PRO A 210 9.11 16.21 18.07
N ARG A 211 9.44 15.57 16.93
CA ARG A 211 10.19 16.16 15.81
C ARG A 211 9.26 16.66 14.69
N GLY A 212 7.94 16.68 14.91
CA GLY A 212 6.96 17.17 13.95
C GLY A 212 6.58 16.19 12.84
N MET A 213 7.08 14.94 12.88
CA MET A 213 6.60 13.91 11.96
C MET A 213 5.17 13.51 12.34
N ILE A 214 4.33 13.28 11.33
CA ILE A 214 2.94 12.86 11.52
C ILE A 214 2.80 11.46 10.92
N SER A 215 2.34 10.50 11.72
CA SER A 215 1.88 9.20 11.21
C SER A 215 0.37 9.15 11.29
N THR A 216 -0.29 8.89 10.16
CA THR A 216 -1.74 8.73 10.05
C THR A 216 -2.07 7.29 9.70
N LEU A 217 -2.84 6.60 10.54
CA LEU A 217 -3.29 5.25 10.22
C LEU A 217 -4.47 5.29 9.27
N ILE A 218 -4.42 4.44 8.25
CA ILE A 218 -5.52 4.22 7.31
C ILE A 218 -6.26 2.93 7.65
N TRP A 219 -5.51 1.84 7.89
CA TRP A 219 -6.05 0.51 8.23
C TRP A 219 -4.99 -0.38 8.89
N SER A 220 -5.38 -1.29 9.79
CA SER A 220 -4.47 -2.31 10.33
C SER A 220 -5.16 -3.63 10.65
N THR A 221 -4.74 -4.71 10.01
CA THR A 221 -5.29 -6.06 10.21
C THR A 221 -4.48 -6.87 11.22
N ASP A 222 -5.14 -7.83 11.89
CA ASP A 222 -4.47 -8.74 12.84
C ASP A 222 -3.97 -10.04 12.22
N GLU A 223 -4.41 -10.34 11.00
CA GLU A 223 -4.20 -11.64 10.36
C GLU A 223 -4.29 -11.55 8.84
N CYS A 224 -3.85 -12.63 8.20
CA CYS A 224 -3.98 -12.94 6.78
C CYS A 224 -4.38 -14.44 6.71
N PRO A 225 -5.51 -14.83 6.10
CA PRO A 225 -6.45 -13.99 5.36
C PRO A 225 -7.11 -12.94 6.26
N ALA A 226 -7.21 -11.71 5.77
CA ALA A 226 -7.73 -10.58 6.52
C ALA A 226 -9.22 -10.77 6.85
N GLU A 227 -9.60 -10.51 8.11
CA GLU A 227 -11.00 -10.36 8.48
C GLU A 227 -11.55 -9.07 7.87
N ILE A 228 -12.60 -9.19 7.06
CA ILE A 228 -13.29 -8.08 6.40
C ILE A 228 -14.80 -8.11 6.60
N TRP A 229 -15.32 -9.10 7.32
CA TRP A 229 -16.75 -9.32 7.59
C TRP A 229 -17.07 -8.93 9.03
N THR A 230 -16.79 -7.67 9.33
CA THR A 230 -17.00 -7.03 10.63
C THR A 230 -17.35 -5.56 10.44
N ASP A 231 -18.07 -4.99 11.41
CA ASP A 231 -18.41 -3.56 11.44
C ASP A 231 -17.31 -2.70 12.11
N GLU A 232 -16.19 -3.30 12.50
CA GLU A 232 -15.08 -2.56 13.11
C GLU A 232 -14.35 -1.65 12.10
N ASP A 233 -14.11 -0.40 12.49
CA ASP A 233 -13.15 0.46 11.79
C ASP A 233 -11.72 0.15 12.20
N TYR A 234 -10.99 -0.67 11.43
CA TYR A 234 -9.60 -0.98 11.75
C TYR A 234 -8.65 0.22 11.57
N GLY A 235 -9.07 1.29 10.90
CA GLY A 235 -8.32 2.54 10.86
C GLY A 235 -8.45 3.38 12.12
N ALA A 236 -9.34 3.03 13.06
CA ALA A 236 -9.45 3.63 14.38
C ALA A 236 -8.63 2.89 15.46
N ARG A 237 -7.88 1.86 15.09
CA ARG A 237 -7.06 1.06 16.02
C ARG A 237 -5.83 1.82 16.53
N LYS A 238 -5.23 1.33 17.60
CA LYS A 238 -3.98 1.87 18.15
C LYS A 238 -2.86 1.83 17.11
N ILE A 239 -2.16 2.95 16.95
CA ILE A 239 -0.98 3.04 16.08
C ILE A 239 0.21 2.32 16.73
N GLY A 240 0.56 1.15 16.19
CA GLY A 240 1.83 0.48 16.40
C GLY A 240 2.91 0.90 15.39
N THR A 241 4.16 0.57 15.68
CA THR A 241 5.28 0.71 14.72
C THR A 241 5.26 -0.42 13.69
N GLN A 242 5.20 -1.66 14.18
CA GLN A 242 5.03 -2.87 13.37
C GLN A 242 3.53 -3.21 13.22
N PRO A 243 3.14 -3.94 12.16
CA PRO A 243 1.82 -4.56 12.11
C PRO A 243 1.68 -5.61 13.21
N PRO A 244 0.45 -6.00 13.59
CA PRO A 244 0.23 -7.22 14.35
C PRO A 244 0.82 -8.45 13.67
N LYS A 245 1.13 -9.49 14.45
CA LYS A 245 1.66 -10.77 13.92
C LYS A 245 0.66 -11.42 12.95
N ASN A 246 1.12 -11.83 11.78
CA ASN A 246 0.35 -12.23 10.60
C ASN A 246 -0.52 -11.13 9.96
N GLY A 247 -0.41 -9.88 10.43
CA GLY A 247 -1.25 -8.79 10.02
C GLY A 247 -0.57 -7.85 9.02
N SER A 248 -1.19 -6.69 8.86
CA SER A 248 -0.72 -5.62 8.00
C SER A 248 -1.04 -4.25 8.61
N ARG A 249 -0.31 -3.22 8.17
CA ARG A 249 -0.52 -1.84 8.60
C ARG A 249 -0.35 -0.90 7.41
N PHE A 250 -1.41 -0.18 7.06
CA PHE A 250 -1.41 0.87 6.05
C PHE A 250 -1.43 2.24 6.75
N ALA A 251 -0.34 2.99 6.63
CA ALA A 251 -0.22 4.32 7.21
C ALA A 251 0.42 5.32 6.25
N ILE A 252 0.21 6.61 6.53
CA ILE A 252 0.83 7.73 5.84
C ILE A 252 1.80 8.40 6.81
N ASN A 253 3.02 8.66 6.38
CA ASN A 253 4.00 9.44 7.12
C ASN A 253 4.28 10.76 6.41
N ASP A 254 3.98 11.87 7.07
CA ASP A 254 4.44 13.21 6.69
C ASP A 254 5.71 13.55 7.45
N THR A 255 6.79 13.75 6.73
CA THR A 255 8.12 14.04 7.29
C THR A 255 8.49 15.48 6.94
N PRO A 256 8.62 16.38 7.94
CA PRO A 256 8.91 17.78 7.65
C PRO A 256 10.36 18.00 7.18
N PRO A 257 10.64 19.11 6.48
CA PRO A 257 11.99 19.50 6.07
C PRO A 257 12.99 19.45 7.22
N GLY A 258 14.15 18.87 6.97
CA GLY A 258 15.24 18.78 7.93
C GLY A 258 14.98 17.80 9.09
N ALA A 259 13.88 17.05 9.09
CA ALA A 259 13.64 16.02 10.10
C ALA A 259 14.75 14.95 10.03
N PRO A 260 15.58 14.80 11.07
CA PRO A 260 16.68 13.86 11.03
C PRO A 260 16.16 12.43 11.18
N GLY A 261 16.70 11.55 10.33
CA GLY A 261 16.44 10.12 10.41
C GLY A 261 16.83 9.52 11.76
N ARG A 262 16.20 8.39 12.09
CA ARG A 262 16.60 7.51 13.17
C ARG A 262 16.79 6.13 12.58
N MET A 263 17.97 5.57 12.77
CA MET A 263 18.25 4.20 12.36
C MET A 263 17.34 3.23 13.13
N HIS A 264 16.57 2.43 12.42
CA HIS A 264 15.67 1.44 12.98
C HIS A 264 15.43 0.28 12.02
N ARG A 265 14.96 -0.83 12.58
CA ARG A 265 14.63 -2.07 11.89
C ARG A 265 13.37 -2.67 12.48
N THR A 266 12.56 -3.25 11.62
CA THR A 266 11.37 -4.07 11.93
C THR A 266 11.49 -5.43 11.24
N ASP A 267 10.78 -6.44 11.74
CA ASP A 267 10.62 -7.73 11.05
C ASP A 267 9.40 -7.64 10.12
N THR A 268 9.52 -6.80 9.10
CA THR A 268 8.45 -6.51 8.15
C THR A 268 8.98 -6.44 6.73
N LEU A 269 8.07 -6.71 5.78
CA LEU A 269 8.22 -6.18 4.42
C LEU A 269 7.48 -4.85 4.36
N ASP A 270 8.18 -3.78 4.01
CA ASP A 270 7.58 -2.46 3.85
C ASP A 270 7.45 -2.13 2.36
N VAL A 271 6.26 -1.72 1.96
CA VAL A 271 5.99 -1.13 0.65
C VAL A 271 5.85 0.37 0.85
N ILE A 272 6.80 1.13 0.33
CA ILE A 272 6.84 2.58 0.45
C ILE A 272 6.56 3.21 -0.91
N PHE A 273 5.52 4.03 -1.01
CA PHE A 273 5.30 4.91 -2.16
C PHE A 273 5.60 6.36 -1.76
N VAL A 274 6.45 7.04 -2.54
CA VAL A 274 6.64 8.50 -2.37
C VAL A 274 5.52 9.22 -3.11
N VAL A 275 4.59 9.80 -2.38
CA VAL A 275 3.38 10.42 -2.94
C VAL A 275 3.58 11.91 -3.21
N SER A 276 4.38 12.60 -2.39
CA SER A 276 4.80 13.97 -2.65
C SER A 276 6.13 14.30 -1.96
N GLY A 277 6.87 15.26 -2.52
CA GLY A 277 8.19 15.64 -2.04
C GLY A 277 9.28 14.63 -2.43
N GLU A 278 10.36 14.66 -1.67
CA GLU A 278 11.54 13.83 -1.84
C GLU A 278 12.05 13.37 -0.47
N ILE A 279 12.66 12.20 -0.38
CA ILE A 279 13.22 11.70 0.87
C ILE A 279 14.44 10.83 0.59
N ASP A 280 15.39 10.82 1.52
CA ASP A 280 16.53 9.92 1.48
C ASP A 280 16.32 8.76 2.45
N MET A 281 16.64 7.56 1.99
CA MET A 281 16.77 6.36 2.82
C MET A 281 18.26 6.05 2.99
N GLU A 282 18.73 5.93 4.23
CA GLU A 282 20.11 5.59 4.59
C GLU A 282 20.15 4.22 5.26
N LEU A 283 21.10 3.37 4.86
CA LEU A 283 21.40 2.06 5.48
C LEU A 283 22.52 2.19 6.53
N ASP A 284 22.72 1.13 7.32
CA ASP A 284 23.64 1.14 8.46
C ASP A 284 25.13 1.26 8.11
N ASP A 285 25.48 1.18 6.82
CA ASP A 285 26.82 1.42 6.31
C ASP A 285 27.03 2.77 5.62
N GLY A 286 26.01 3.62 5.67
CA GLY A 286 26.00 4.93 5.03
C GLY A 286 25.67 4.90 3.54
N ALA A 287 25.26 3.75 2.97
CA ALA A 287 24.65 3.76 1.65
C ALA A 287 23.33 4.53 1.69
N GLU A 288 23.15 5.44 0.74
CA GLU A 288 21.96 6.29 0.65
C GLU A 288 21.25 6.13 -0.69
N VAL A 289 19.92 6.13 -0.64
CA VAL A 289 19.04 6.19 -1.81
C VAL A 289 18.15 7.41 -1.70
N HIS A 290 18.30 8.33 -2.65
CA HIS A 290 17.40 9.46 -2.82
C HIS A 290 16.16 9.03 -3.62
N LEU A 291 14.98 9.22 -3.06
CA LEU A 291 13.69 8.85 -3.63
C LEU A 291 12.84 10.10 -3.95
N ASN A 292 12.27 10.11 -5.15
CA ASN A 292 11.41 11.18 -5.64
C ASN A 292 9.94 10.75 -5.68
N THR A 293 9.03 11.73 -5.77
CA THR A 293 7.61 11.47 -6.01
C THR A 293 7.40 10.51 -7.19
N GLY A 294 6.65 9.43 -6.96
CA GLY A 294 6.40 8.37 -7.93
C GLY A 294 7.30 7.14 -7.79
N ASP A 295 8.41 7.23 -7.04
CA ASP A 295 9.25 6.08 -6.73
C ASP A 295 8.55 5.13 -5.75
N VAL A 296 8.88 3.84 -5.87
CA VAL A 296 8.45 2.80 -4.92
C VAL A 296 9.66 2.06 -4.35
N MET A 297 9.63 1.79 -3.05
CA MET A 297 10.62 0.97 -2.38
C MET A 297 9.97 -0.27 -1.76
N ILE A 298 10.62 -1.41 -1.93
CA ILE A 298 10.37 -2.65 -1.19
C ILE A 298 11.51 -2.81 -0.19
N GLN A 299 11.18 -2.76 1.09
CA GLN A 299 12.18 -2.81 2.15
C GLN A 299 12.03 -4.11 2.93
N GLN A 300 13.02 -4.98 2.85
CA GLN A 300 12.99 -6.32 3.42
C GLN A 300 13.68 -6.36 4.79
N GLY A 301 13.03 -5.76 5.80
CA GLY A 301 13.49 -5.78 7.18
C GLY A 301 14.94 -5.30 7.36
N THR A 302 15.39 -4.35 6.54
CA THR A 302 16.74 -3.77 6.64
C THR A 302 16.79 -2.72 7.76
N ASN A 303 17.96 -2.55 8.37
CA ASN A 303 18.18 -1.45 9.30
C ASN A 303 18.41 -0.18 8.50
N HIS A 304 17.54 0.82 8.71
CA HIS A 304 17.46 1.98 7.83
C HIS A 304 17.04 3.25 8.58
N SER A 305 17.29 4.40 7.98
CA SER A 305 16.85 5.69 8.46
C SER A 305 16.24 6.51 7.32
N TRP A 306 15.19 7.29 7.61
CA TRP A 306 14.53 8.15 6.63
C TRP A 306 14.81 9.61 6.97
N TRP A 307 15.41 10.35 6.04
CA TRP A 307 15.77 11.74 6.23
C TRP A 307 15.18 12.60 5.12
N ASN A 308 14.32 13.55 5.49
CA ASN A 308 13.92 14.61 4.57
C ASN A 308 14.97 15.73 4.57
N ARG A 309 15.89 15.71 3.60
CA ARG A 309 16.89 16.78 3.38
C ARG A 309 16.39 17.89 2.45
N GLY A 310 15.19 17.74 1.90
CA GLY A 310 14.56 18.71 1.03
C GLY A 310 14.00 19.92 1.79
N THR A 311 13.32 20.79 1.03
CA THR A 311 12.73 22.04 1.54
C THR A 311 11.23 21.97 1.75
N GLU A 312 10.58 20.89 1.33
CA GLU A 312 9.13 20.66 1.45
C GLU A 312 8.84 19.41 2.27
N ASN A 313 7.60 19.24 2.74
CA ASN A 313 7.18 18.01 3.41
C ASN A 313 7.26 16.82 2.44
N ALA A 314 7.88 15.72 2.90
CA ALA A 314 7.86 14.45 2.19
C ALA A 314 6.71 13.59 2.71
N ARG A 315 5.82 13.16 1.82
CA ARG A 315 4.67 12.30 2.14
C ARG A 315 4.90 10.90 1.60
N LEU A 316 4.99 9.94 2.52
CA LEU A 316 5.13 8.53 2.22
C LEU A 316 3.85 7.78 2.55
N VAL A 317 3.36 6.95 1.63
CA VAL A 317 2.53 5.80 2.01
C VAL A 317 3.47 4.69 2.46
N ILE A 318 3.25 4.13 3.64
CA ILE A 318 4.00 3.00 4.16
C ILE A 318 3.02 1.89 4.53
N ILE A 319 3.11 0.79 3.79
CA ILE A 319 2.31 -0.42 4.03
C ILE A 319 3.26 -1.50 4.52
N LEU A 320 3.12 -1.89 5.78
CA LEU A 320 3.95 -2.91 6.42
C LEU A 320 3.19 -4.23 6.49
N MET A 321 3.89 -5.30 6.17
CA MET A 321 3.42 -6.68 6.22
C MET A 321 4.30 -7.47 7.19
N ASP A 322 3.70 -8.30 8.05
CA ASP A 322 4.47 -9.15 8.97
C ASP A 322 5.42 -10.06 8.19
N ALA A 323 6.66 -10.20 8.67
CA ALA A 323 7.68 -11.01 8.01
C ALA A 323 8.32 -11.99 8.96
N LYS A 324 8.91 -13.05 8.41
CA LYS A 324 9.65 -14.03 9.20
C LYS A 324 10.84 -13.33 9.88
N PRO A 325 11.11 -13.62 11.15
CA PRO A 325 12.27 -13.04 11.83
C PRO A 325 13.57 -13.58 11.23
N GLY A 326 14.61 -12.76 11.20
CA GLY A 326 15.96 -13.19 10.73
C GLY A 326 17.05 -13.10 11.78
N GLU A 327 16.67 -13.22 13.05
CA GLU A 327 17.60 -13.26 14.20
C GLU A 327 18.45 -11.98 14.38
N LEU A 328 18.12 -10.89 13.68
CA LEU A 328 18.70 -9.57 13.89
C LEU A 328 17.85 -8.80 14.91
N PRO A 329 18.48 -8.01 15.83
CA PRO A 329 17.73 -7.23 16.80
C PRO A 329 16.77 -6.24 16.13
N ILE A 330 15.52 -6.22 16.60
CA ILE A 330 14.56 -5.16 16.28
C ILE A 330 14.97 -3.91 17.07
N THR A 331 15.08 -2.77 16.38
CA THR A 331 15.56 -1.50 16.96
C THR A 331 14.51 -0.38 16.92
N ALA A 332 13.36 -0.64 16.30
CA ALA A 332 12.26 0.32 16.13
C ALA A 332 11.56 0.69 17.45
#